data_AF-A0AAU7VHI6-F1
#
_entry.id   AF-A0AAU7VHI6-F1
#
_cell.length_a   1.000
_cell.length_b   1.000
_cell.length_c   1.000
_cell.angle_alpha   90.00
_cell.angle_beta   90.00
_cell.angle_gamma   90.00
#
_symmetry.space_group_name_H-M   'P 1'
#
loop_
_entity.id
_entity.type
_entity.pdbx_description
1 polymer ?
#
loop_
_entity_poly.entity_id
_entity_poly.type
_entity_poly.pdbx_seq_one_letter_code
_entity_poly.pdbx_strand_id
1 'polypeptide(L)'
;MKRILDCWGRSKIDKCYMFRIKAYKEMLNLLKEYIRQIEEDRSNLRNLTKERNIISVLNFRAGLDKNYLKDIRERKLDIETYRKIDLYEIRPCKLEPDSCKLTLDSKVRVFEKLFRELETQVGKYQQEISIINRIQNYCRERNKKVMRRDSIFLKFSRNKLDELIVLCFDIDNFIRKKSITTTTESAFVFSGRGESQTNEETVLTICYYRFQNSVLNNDPFNKDVPEAVIDGFSSDNKRRGHGTFLLENLEDIIKEVNKKIITKANEPDIMQPIKLITGDVSPSGDIKYDDLMKLYKKHGFSSEGSKIYRVLS
;
A
#
# COMPACT_ATOMS: atom_id res chain seq x y z
N MET A 1 -8.97 63.66 -15.46
CA MET A 1 -9.48 62.50 -16.24
C MET A 1 -8.65 61.22 -16.11
N LYS A 2 -7.30 61.26 -16.08
CA LYS A 2 -6.47 60.04 -15.91
C LYS A 2 -6.67 59.26 -14.59
N ARG A 3 -7.05 59.93 -13.49
CA ARG A 3 -7.22 59.29 -12.15
C ARG A 3 -8.62 58.71 -11.87
N ILE A 4 -9.63 59.05 -12.67
CA ILE A 4 -11.00 58.49 -12.53
C ILE A 4 -11.11 57.11 -13.22
N LEU A 5 -10.25 56.85 -14.21
CA LEU A 5 -10.03 55.53 -14.82
C LEU A 5 -9.30 54.54 -13.88
N ASP A 6 -8.58 55.02 -12.87
CA ASP A 6 -7.81 54.17 -11.94
C ASP A 6 -8.61 53.64 -10.74
N CYS A 7 -9.72 54.29 -10.34
CA CYS A 7 -10.52 53.87 -9.18
C CYS A 7 -11.86 53.19 -9.54
N TRP A 8 -12.42 53.40 -10.73
CA TRP A 8 -13.66 52.71 -11.15
C TRP A 8 -13.42 51.36 -11.84
N GLY A 9 -12.19 51.10 -12.30
CA GLY A 9 -11.80 49.80 -12.85
C GLY A 9 -11.69 48.72 -11.76
N ARG A 10 -11.21 49.06 -10.56
CA ARG A 10 -10.83 48.05 -9.54
C ARG A 10 -12.00 47.41 -8.78
N SER A 11 -13.14 48.08 -8.61
CA SER A 11 -14.27 47.53 -7.83
C SER A 11 -15.21 46.61 -8.62
N LYS A 12 -15.03 46.50 -9.94
CA LYS A 12 -15.82 45.60 -10.82
C LYS A 12 -14.97 44.71 -11.73
N ILE A 13 -13.64 44.78 -11.70
CA ILE A 13 -12.76 43.88 -12.48
C ILE A 13 -13.06 42.41 -12.15
N ASP A 14 -13.32 42.10 -10.89
CA ASP A 14 -13.62 40.74 -10.40
C ASP A 14 -14.99 40.24 -10.91
N LYS A 15 -15.85 41.16 -11.36
CA LYS A 15 -17.16 40.89 -11.97
C LYS A 15 -17.08 40.74 -13.49
N CYS A 16 -15.93 41.00 -14.13
CA CYS A 16 -15.76 40.89 -15.57
C CYS A 16 -15.50 39.43 -16.01
N TYR A 17 -16.26 38.94 -16.98
CA TYR A 17 -16.09 37.60 -17.55
C TYR A 17 -14.68 37.36 -18.11
N MET A 18 -14.06 38.33 -18.77
CA MET A 18 -12.71 38.18 -19.32
C MET A 18 -11.65 37.99 -18.23
N PHE A 19 -11.77 38.74 -17.12
CA PHE A 19 -10.88 38.58 -15.98
C PHE A 19 -11.07 37.19 -15.34
N ARG A 20 -12.32 36.76 -15.15
CA ARG A 20 -12.66 35.42 -14.66
C ARG A 20 -12.14 34.31 -15.56
N ILE A 21 -12.31 34.43 -16.88
CA ILE A 21 -11.79 33.49 -17.88
C ILE A 21 -10.27 33.37 -17.79
N LYS A 22 -9.56 34.49 -17.58
CA LYS A 22 -8.11 34.50 -17.39
C LYS A 22 -7.71 33.79 -16.09
N ALA A 23 -8.35 34.11 -14.97
CA ALA A 23 -8.12 33.45 -13.69
C ALA A 23 -8.37 31.93 -13.78
N TYR A 24 -9.46 31.51 -14.43
CA TYR A 24 -9.74 30.09 -14.68
C TYR A 24 -8.67 29.42 -15.55
N LYS A 25 -8.12 30.12 -16.54
CA LYS A 25 -7.03 29.58 -17.37
C LYS A 25 -5.77 29.32 -16.53
N GLU A 26 -5.42 30.25 -15.65
CA GLU A 26 -4.27 30.10 -14.74
C GLU A 26 -4.49 28.96 -13.75
N MET A 27 -5.69 28.84 -13.16
CA MET A 27 -6.03 27.74 -12.26
C MET A 27 -6.07 26.38 -12.95
N LEU A 28 -6.57 26.31 -14.19
CA LEU A 28 -6.52 25.09 -15.00
C LEU A 28 -5.07 24.65 -15.28
N ASN A 29 -4.17 25.58 -15.55
CA ASN A 29 -2.76 25.28 -15.73
C ASN A 29 -2.14 24.75 -14.43
N LEU A 30 -2.47 25.37 -13.29
CA LEU A 30 -2.00 24.93 -11.99
C LEU A 30 -2.50 23.53 -11.63
N LEU A 31 -3.79 23.22 -11.88
CA LEU A 31 -4.33 21.87 -11.69
C LEU A 31 -3.61 20.82 -12.53
N LYS A 32 -3.35 21.13 -13.81
CA LYS A 32 -2.62 20.22 -14.70
C LYS A 32 -1.20 19.96 -14.20
N GLU A 33 -0.53 21.00 -13.71
CA GLU A 33 0.81 20.87 -13.14
C GLU A 33 0.81 19.99 -11.89
N TYR A 34 -0.20 20.12 -11.02
CA TYR A 34 -0.33 19.24 -9.86
C TYR A 34 -0.65 17.79 -10.23
N ILE A 35 -1.52 17.56 -11.21
CA ILE A 35 -1.78 16.21 -11.71
C ILE A 35 -0.48 15.59 -12.21
N ARG A 36 0.30 16.34 -13.01
CA ARG A 36 1.61 15.90 -13.52
C ARG A 36 2.58 15.54 -12.39
N GLN A 37 2.70 16.39 -11.37
CA GLN A 37 3.57 16.13 -10.21
C GLN A 37 3.15 14.87 -9.45
N ILE A 38 1.85 14.65 -9.24
CA ILE A 38 1.36 13.44 -8.57
C ILE A 38 1.62 12.19 -9.43
N GLU A 39 1.48 12.28 -10.74
CA GLU A 39 1.82 11.18 -11.64
C GLU A 39 3.31 10.83 -11.57
N GLU A 40 4.19 11.83 -11.50
CA GLU A 40 5.63 11.65 -11.29
C GLU A 40 5.91 10.98 -9.92
N ASP A 41 5.30 11.47 -8.85
CA ASP A 41 5.45 10.90 -7.51
C ASP A 41 4.94 9.45 -7.43
N ARG A 42 3.80 9.16 -8.07
CA ARG A 42 3.27 7.79 -8.18
C ARG A 42 4.17 6.90 -9.02
N SER A 43 4.80 7.43 -10.06
CA SER A 43 5.78 6.71 -10.87
C SER A 43 7.02 6.35 -10.05
N ASN A 44 7.55 7.29 -9.27
CA ASN A 44 8.66 7.07 -8.34
C ASN A 44 8.32 5.99 -7.31
N LEU A 45 7.11 6.05 -6.74
CA LEU A 45 6.63 5.03 -5.81
C LEU A 45 6.49 3.66 -6.49
N ARG A 46 6.01 3.58 -7.73
CA ARG A 46 5.99 2.32 -8.49
C ARG A 46 7.38 1.75 -8.70
N ASN A 47 8.38 2.58 -8.99
CA ASN A 47 9.77 2.12 -9.13
C ASN A 47 10.30 1.56 -7.81
N LEU A 48 10.03 2.24 -6.69
CA LEU A 48 10.34 1.73 -5.35
C LEU A 48 9.76 0.33 -5.12
N THR A 49 8.48 0.13 -5.45
CA THR A 49 7.80 -1.17 -5.23
C THR A 49 8.36 -2.31 -6.09
N LYS A 50 9.07 -2.00 -7.18
CA LYS A 50 9.72 -3.01 -8.05
C LYS A 50 11.06 -3.49 -7.50
N GLU A 51 11.81 -2.63 -6.80
CA GLU A 51 13.17 -2.93 -6.33
C GLU A 51 13.22 -4.00 -5.23
N ARG A 52 12.09 -4.28 -4.54
CA ARG A 52 11.99 -5.22 -3.40
C ARG A 52 13.06 -5.01 -2.33
N ASN A 53 13.59 -3.79 -2.22
CA ASN A 53 14.72 -3.46 -1.37
C ASN A 53 14.24 -2.65 -0.16
N ILE A 54 14.44 -3.21 1.03
CA ILE A 54 14.04 -2.54 2.28
C ILE A 54 14.78 -1.21 2.50
N ILE A 55 16.04 -1.07 2.08
CA ILE A 55 16.80 0.18 2.22
C ILE A 55 16.19 1.29 1.38
N SER A 56 15.81 1.00 0.13
CA SER A 56 15.10 1.97 -0.71
C SER A 56 13.81 2.43 -0.03
N VAL A 57 13.08 1.50 0.60
CA VAL A 57 11.81 1.78 1.29
C VAL A 57 12.02 2.61 2.55
N LEU A 58 13.08 2.32 3.33
CA LEU A 58 13.43 3.08 4.53
C LEU A 58 13.91 4.51 4.22
N ASN A 59 14.57 4.70 3.07
CA ASN A 59 15.07 5.99 2.64
C ASN A 59 14.05 6.81 1.83
N PHE A 60 12.95 6.18 1.40
CA PHE A 60 11.94 6.84 0.60
C PHE A 60 11.29 7.99 1.38
N ARG A 61 11.28 9.17 0.77
CA ARG A 61 10.61 10.37 1.28
C ARG A 61 9.50 10.73 0.32
N ALA A 62 8.27 10.81 0.83
CA ALA A 62 7.13 11.27 0.04
C ALA A 62 7.35 12.74 -0.38
N GLY A 63 7.07 13.04 -1.65
CA GLY A 63 7.29 14.37 -2.25
C GLY A 63 6.12 15.36 -2.08
N LEU A 64 4.96 14.88 -1.61
CA LEU A 64 3.75 15.70 -1.58
C LEU A 64 3.71 16.64 -0.38
N ASP A 65 3.84 17.95 -0.64
CA ASP A 65 3.54 19.01 0.33
C ASP A 65 2.03 18.96 0.67
N LYS A 66 1.72 18.92 1.96
CA LYS A 66 0.35 18.88 2.48
C LYS A 66 -0.43 20.16 2.17
N ASN A 67 0.25 21.25 1.80
CA ASN A 67 -0.39 22.54 1.52
C ASN A 67 -1.09 22.61 0.16
N TYR A 68 -0.74 21.75 -0.81
CA TYR A 68 -1.26 21.85 -2.18
C TYR A 68 -2.78 21.72 -2.29
N LEU A 69 -3.40 20.79 -1.57
CA LEU A 69 -4.87 20.63 -1.59
C LEU A 69 -5.58 21.78 -0.88
N LYS A 70 -4.93 22.39 0.12
CA LYS A 70 -5.48 23.52 0.86
C LYS A 70 -5.57 24.75 -0.04
N ASP A 71 -4.48 25.08 -0.73
CA ASP A 71 -4.42 26.22 -1.65
C ASP A 71 -5.44 26.13 -2.78
N ILE A 72 -5.67 24.92 -3.31
CA ILE A 72 -6.64 24.72 -4.40
C ILE A 72 -8.09 24.75 -3.87
N ARG A 73 -8.35 24.21 -2.68
CA ARG A 73 -9.68 24.24 -2.04
C ARG A 73 -10.10 25.65 -1.65
N GLU A 74 -9.18 26.43 -1.08
CA GLU A 74 -9.41 27.83 -0.76
C GLU A 74 -9.74 28.63 -2.03
N ARG A 75 -8.98 28.42 -3.11
CA ARG A 75 -9.27 29.05 -4.41
C ARG A 75 -10.58 28.58 -5.04
N LYS A 76 -11.02 27.33 -4.81
CA LYS A 76 -12.33 26.83 -5.25
C LYS A 76 -13.50 27.50 -4.53
N LEU A 77 -13.35 27.80 -3.24
CA LEU A 77 -14.36 28.53 -2.45
C LEU A 77 -14.55 29.96 -2.94
N ASP A 78 -13.45 30.64 -3.29
CA ASP A 78 -13.50 31.98 -3.90
C ASP A 78 -14.32 31.96 -5.20
N ILE A 79 -14.14 30.92 -6.02
CA ILE A 79 -14.84 30.71 -7.28
C ILE A 79 -16.36 30.53 -7.12
N GLU A 80 -16.79 29.69 -6.19
CA GLU A 80 -18.23 29.47 -5.93
C GLU A 80 -18.91 30.76 -5.45
N THR A 81 -18.16 31.59 -4.72
CA THR A 81 -18.59 32.93 -4.32
C THR A 81 -18.82 33.83 -5.53
N TYR A 82 -17.98 33.73 -6.58
CA TYR A 82 -18.15 34.50 -7.82
C TYR A 82 -19.32 34.04 -8.72
N ARG A 83 -19.74 32.76 -8.63
CA ARG A 83 -20.91 32.22 -9.35
C ARG A 83 -22.24 32.80 -8.87
N LYS A 84 -22.31 33.23 -7.60
CA LYS A 84 -23.52 33.75 -6.95
C LYS A 84 -23.80 35.24 -7.19
N ILE A 85 -22.90 35.95 -7.89
CA ILE A 85 -23.07 37.38 -8.18
C ILE A 85 -24.02 37.55 -9.37
N ASP A 86 -25.11 38.30 -9.16
CA ASP A 86 -26.17 38.52 -10.15
C ASP A 86 -25.67 39.15 -11.46
N LEU A 87 -26.17 38.60 -12.56
CA LEU A 87 -25.82 38.94 -13.96
C LEU A 87 -26.08 40.41 -14.33
N TYR A 88 -27.02 41.06 -13.65
CA TYR A 88 -27.49 42.41 -13.97
C TYR A 88 -26.53 43.53 -13.53
N GLU A 89 -25.50 43.23 -12.74
CA GLU A 89 -24.56 44.26 -12.25
C GLU A 89 -23.38 44.55 -13.20
N ILE A 90 -23.24 43.76 -14.26
CA ILE A 90 -22.14 43.85 -15.24
C ILE A 90 -22.60 44.73 -16.41
N ARG A 91 -22.17 46.01 -16.40
CA ARG A 91 -22.35 46.94 -17.54
C ARG A 91 -21.73 46.37 -18.83
N PRO A 92 -22.22 46.77 -20.02
CA PRO A 92 -22.02 46.04 -21.28
C PRO A 92 -20.53 45.80 -21.53
N CYS A 93 -20.15 44.53 -21.50
CA CYS A 93 -18.89 44.08 -22.04
C CYS A 93 -18.89 44.41 -23.55
N LYS A 94 -17.74 44.79 -24.13
CA LYS A 94 -17.59 44.98 -25.59
C LYS A 94 -17.76 43.69 -26.41
N LEU A 95 -18.01 42.57 -25.75
CA LEU A 95 -18.29 41.25 -26.32
C LEU A 95 -19.70 40.82 -25.87
N GLU A 96 -20.43 40.13 -26.74
CA GLU A 96 -21.77 39.60 -26.44
C GLU A 96 -21.74 38.81 -25.12
N PRO A 97 -22.51 39.23 -24.09
CA PRO A 97 -22.48 38.63 -22.75
C PRO A 97 -22.68 37.11 -22.75
N ASP A 98 -23.51 36.60 -23.66
CA ASP A 98 -23.81 35.18 -23.78
C ASP A 98 -22.61 34.35 -24.24
N SER A 99 -21.78 34.87 -25.15
CA SER A 99 -20.54 34.20 -25.60
C SER A 99 -19.52 34.06 -24.45
N CYS A 100 -19.42 35.10 -23.63
CA CYS A 100 -18.50 35.18 -22.50
C CYS A 100 -18.96 34.27 -21.35
N LYS A 101 -20.28 34.18 -21.11
CA LYS A 101 -20.88 33.26 -20.14
C LYS A 101 -20.70 31.80 -20.55
N LEU A 102 -20.98 31.44 -21.81
CA LEU A 102 -20.77 30.09 -22.34
C LEU A 102 -19.30 29.65 -22.21
N THR A 103 -18.37 30.55 -22.52
CA THR A 103 -16.92 30.30 -22.39
C THR A 103 -16.51 30.08 -20.94
N LEU A 104 -17.04 30.87 -20.01
CA LEU A 104 -16.79 30.70 -18.58
C LEU A 104 -17.34 29.35 -18.11
N ASP A 105 -18.60 29.03 -18.40
CA ASP A 105 -19.26 27.79 -17.98
C ASP A 105 -18.51 26.55 -18.47
N SER A 106 -18.03 26.57 -19.72
CA SER A 106 -17.18 25.53 -20.28
C SER A 106 -15.89 25.34 -19.46
N LYS A 107 -15.19 26.43 -19.13
CA LYS A 107 -13.97 26.38 -18.30
C LYS A 107 -14.25 25.87 -16.90
N VAL A 108 -15.39 26.20 -16.31
CA VAL A 108 -15.74 25.71 -14.98
C VAL A 108 -15.95 24.20 -14.98
N ARG A 109 -16.68 23.66 -15.96
CA ARG A 109 -16.87 22.20 -16.08
C ARG A 109 -15.55 21.45 -16.22
N VAL A 110 -14.62 21.98 -17.03
CA VAL A 110 -13.27 21.41 -17.17
C VAL A 110 -12.52 21.46 -15.85
N PHE A 111 -12.59 22.58 -15.13
CA PHE A 111 -11.95 22.73 -13.82
C PHE A 111 -12.50 21.72 -12.80
N GLU A 112 -13.82 21.61 -12.67
CA GLU A 112 -14.48 20.67 -11.74
C GLU A 112 -14.09 19.22 -12.03
N LYS A 113 -13.99 18.85 -13.31
CA LYS A 113 -13.55 17.51 -13.73
C LYS A 113 -12.09 17.25 -13.31
N LEU A 114 -11.17 18.14 -13.65
CA LEU A 114 -9.75 18.01 -13.32
C LEU A 114 -9.51 18.03 -11.81
N PHE A 115 -10.28 18.83 -11.06
CA PHE A 115 -10.18 18.88 -9.61
C PHE A 115 -10.58 17.55 -8.97
N ARG A 116 -11.68 16.92 -9.40
CA ARG A 116 -12.09 15.58 -8.91
C ARG A 116 -11.05 14.50 -9.24
N GLU A 117 -10.47 14.58 -10.43
CA GLU A 117 -9.39 13.71 -10.86
C GLU A 117 -8.17 13.86 -9.93
N LEU A 118 -7.74 15.10 -9.67
CA LEU A 118 -6.67 15.40 -8.73
C LEU A 118 -6.95 14.85 -7.33
N GLU A 119 -8.15 15.11 -6.76
CA GLU A 119 -8.51 14.58 -5.44
C GLU A 119 -8.44 13.06 -5.37
N THR A 120 -8.86 12.38 -6.44
CA THR A 120 -8.78 10.92 -6.54
C THR A 120 -7.32 10.43 -6.58
N GLN A 121 -6.46 11.09 -7.36
CA GLN A 121 -5.05 10.73 -7.48
C GLN A 121 -4.29 10.99 -6.18
N VAL A 122 -4.53 12.13 -5.52
CA VAL A 122 -3.97 12.43 -4.20
C VAL A 122 -4.39 11.37 -3.18
N GLY A 123 -5.68 11.04 -3.11
CA GLY A 123 -6.20 10.06 -2.17
C GLY A 123 -5.54 8.68 -2.35
N LYS A 124 -5.36 8.24 -3.60
CA LYS A 124 -4.63 6.99 -3.91
C LYS A 124 -3.18 7.06 -3.48
N TYR A 125 -2.47 8.13 -3.83
CA TYR A 125 -1.06 8.28 -3.43
C TYR A 125 -0.89 8.31 -1.92
N GLN A 126 -1.73 9.05 -1.19
CA GLN A 126 -1.67 9.12 0.28
C GLN A 126 -1.89 7.75 0.93
N GLN A 127 -2.79 6.93 0.41
CA GLN A 127 -2.97 5.55 0.88
C GLN A 127 -1.70 4.72 0.63
N GLU A 128 -1.11 4.80 -0.56
CA GLU A 128 0.13 4.08 -0.88
C GLU A 128 1.30 4.53 0.04
N ILE A 129 1.43 5.84 0.30
CA ILE A 129 2.40 6.40 1.25
C ILE A 129 2.16 5.93 2.68
N SER A 130 0.90 5.82 3.11
CA SER A 130 0.58 5.36 4.47
C SER A 130 1.11 3.95 4.74
N ILE A 131 1.06 3.07 3.73
CA ILE A 131 1.60 1.71 3.80
C ILE A 131 3.13 1.74 3.91
N ILE A 132 3.80 2.56 3.10
CA ILE A 132 5.26 2.75 3.18
C ILE A 132 5.66 3.21 4.59
N ASN A 133 4.97 4.20 5.14
CA ASN A 133 5.25 4.70 6.49
C ASN A 133 5.03 3.63 7.56
N ARG A 134 4.02 2.77 7.42
CA ARG A 134 3.80 1.64 8.34
C ARG A 134 4.94 0.64 8.31
N ILE A 135 5.43 0.28 7.12
CA ILE A 135 6.60 -0.60 6.97
C ILE A 135 7.83 0.05 7.60
N GLN A 136 8.05 1.34 7.35
CA GLN A 136 9.15 2.08 7.97
C GLN A 136 9.07 2.06 9.50
N ASN A 137 7.88 2.27 10.08
CA ASN A 137 7.68 2.23 11.52
C ASN A 137 7.88 0.83 12.09
N TYR A 138 7.29 -0.21 11.48
CA TYR A 138 7.49 -1.61 11.84
C TYR A 138 8.98 -1.96 11.90
N CYS A 139 9.74 -1.53 10.90
CA CYS A 139 11.17 -1.78 10.83
C CYS A 139 11.97 -1.02 11.90
N ARG A 140 11.61 0.24 12.20
CA ARG A 140 12.25 1.07 13.23
C ARG A 140 12.01 0.52 14.64
N GLU A 141 10.79 0.07 14.93
CA GLU A 141 10.40 -0.43 16.25
C GLU A 141 11.06 -1.77 16.58
N ARG A 142 11.14 -2.68 15.60
CA ARG A 142 11.77 -4.00 15.79
C ARG A 142 13.29 -3.99 15.81
N ASN A 143 13.96 -2.98 15.23
CA ASN A 143 15.44 -2.94 15.18
C ASN A 143 16.03 -1.57 15.59
N LYS A 144 16.56 -1.49 16.82
CA LYS A 144 17.38 -0.36 17.30
C LYS A 144 18.77 -0.26 16.65
N LYS A 145 19.17 -1.18 15.76
CA LYS A 145 20.46 -1.17 15.05
C LYS A 145 20.29 -1.56 13.58
N VAL A 146 21.04 -0.84 12.72
CA VAL A 146 21.19 -0.95 11.26
C VAL A 146 20.66 -2.25 10.66
N MET A 147 19.51 -2.17 9.97
CA MET A 147 19.00 -3.29 9.16
C MET A 147 19.92 -3.54 7.97
N ARG A 148 20.39 -4.78 7.83
CA ARG A 148 21.07 -5.25 6.62
C ARG A 148 20.03 -5.54 5.54
N ARG A 149 20.39 -5.37 4.26
CA ARG A 149 19.48 -5.54 3.11
C ARG A 149 18.71 -6.87 3.13
N ASP A 150 19.33 -7.92 3.64
CA ASP A 150 18.81 -9.30 3.58
C ASP A 150 18.17 -9.77 4.90
N SER A 151 17.82 -8.83 5.79
CA SER A 151 17.20 -9.14 7.09
C SER A 151 15.68 -9.35 6.99
N ILE A 152 15.04 -8.72 6.00
CA ILE A 152 13.60 -8.72 5.82
C ILE A 152 13.27 -9.18 4.41
N PHE A 153 12.36 -10.16 4.31
CA PHE A 153 11.66 -10.44 3.07
C PHE A 153 10.60 -9.38 2.84
N LEU A 154 10.64 -8.72 1.68
CA LEU A 154 9.69 -7.69 1.30
C LEU A 154 9.12 -7.94 -0.10
N LYS A 155 7.80 -7.98 -0.22
CA LYS A 155 7.13 -8.17 -1.51
C LYS A 155 5.93 -7.25 -1.65
N PHE A 156 5.92 -6.46 -2.72
CA PHE A 156 4.81 -5.59 -3.08
C PHE A 156 3.88 -6.27 -4.08
N SER A 157 2.58 -6.00 -3.97
CA SER A 157 1.58 -6.41 -4.95
C SER A 157 0.37 -5.47 -4.91
N ARG A 158 -0.64 -5.78 -5.72
CA ARG A 158 -1.96 -5.16 -5.69
C ARG A 158 -2.99 -6.19 -5.25
N ASN A 159 -3.91 -5.80 -4.38
CA ASN A 159 -5.04 -6.65 -4.00
C ASN A 159 -6.13 -6.64 -5.08
N LYS A 160 -7.25 -7.34 -4.84
CA LYS A 160 -8.38 -7.39 -5.79
C LYS A 160 -9.06 -6.03 -6.06
N LEU A 161 -8.82 -5.04 -5.21
CA LEU A 161 -9.34 -3.68 -5.33
C LEU A 161 -8.30 -2.71 -5.94
N ASP A 162 -7.19 -3.23 -6.47
CA ASP A 162 -6.05 -2.45 -6.99
C ASP A 162 -5.37 -1.55 -5.92
N GLU A 163 -5.54 -1.90 -4.65
CA GLU A 163 -4.85 -1.23 -3.54
C GLU A 163 -3.47 -1.85 -3.37
N LEU A 164 -2.47 -1.02 -3.08
CA LEU A 164 -1.12 -1.50 -2.76
C LEU A 164 -1.18 -2.36 -1.50
N ILE A 165 -0.52 -3.52 -1.54
CA ILE A 165 -0.31 -4.38 -0.39
C ILE A 165 1.15 -4.80 -0.32
N VAL A 166 1.63 -5.04 0.89
CA VAL A 166 3.04 -5.39 1.10
C VAL A 166 3.16 -6.51 2.11
N LEU A 167 3.80 -7.59 1.69
CA LEU A 167 4.20 -8.70 2.53
C LEU A 167 5.57 -8.43 3.14
N CYS A 168 5.66 -8.54 4.45
CA CYS A 168 6.87 -8.37 5.24
C CYS A 168 7.10 -9.57 6.15
N PHE A 169 8.33 -10.08 6.21
CA PHE A 169 8.74 -11.13 7.14
C PHE A 169 10.19 -10.93 7.58
N ASP A 170 10.45 -11.03 8.89
CA ASP A 170 11.78 -10.82 9.49
C ASP A 170 12.56 -12.14 9.51
N ILE A 171 13.37 -12.36 8.47
CA ILE A 171 14.21 -13.57 8.32
C ILE A 171 15.23 -13.65 9.44
N ASP A 172 15.86 -12.52 9.79
CA ASP A 172 16.90 -12.53 10.81
C ASP A 172 16.33 -12.86 12.18
N ASN A 173 15.18 -12.30 12.57
CA ASN A 173 14.55 -12.66 13.84
C ASN A 173 14.10 -14.12 13.88
N PHE A 174 13.60 -14.64 12.75
CA PHE A 174 13.26 -16.07 12.63
C PHE A 174 14.48 -16.97 12.82
N ILE A 175 15.66 -16.61 12.32
CA ILE A 175 16.88 -17.44 12.45
C ILE A 175 17.67 -17.16 13.74
N ARG A 176 17.51 -15.97 14.35
CA ARG A 176 18.37 -15.46 15.45
C ARG A 176 18.13 -16.13 16.81
N LYS A 177 16.99 -16.77 17.04
CA LYS A 177 16.76 -17.45 18.31
C LYS A 177 17.66 -18.68 18.37
N LYS A 178 18.68 -18.65 19.25
CA LYS A 178 19.53 -19.79 19.67
C LYS A 178 18.75 -20.95 20.34
N SER A 179 17.43 -20.96 20.16
CA SER A 179 16.51 -21.96 20.69
C SER A 179 16.65 -23.20 19.83
N ILE A 180 17.24 -24.25 20.39
CA ILE A 180 17.47 -25.55 19.73
C ILE A 180 16.13 -26.24 19.37
N THR A 181 15.01 -25.77 19.92
CA THR A 181 13.72 -26.47 19.87
C THR A 181 12.65 -25.80 19.02
N THR A 182 12.40 -24.50 19.19
CA THR A 182 11.29 -23.80 18.48
C THR A 182 11.54 -22.31 18.32
N THR A 183 11.26 -21.78 17.12
CA THR A 183 11.26 -20.34 16.83
C THR A 183 10.02 -19.94 16.06
N THR A 184 9.33 -18.92 16.56
CA THR A 184 8.15 -18.32 15.92
C THR A 184 8.45 -16.94 15.37
N GLU A 185 7.97 -16.66 14.16
CA GLU A 185 7.87 -15.33 13.56
C GLU A 185 6.57 -15.23 12.73
N SER A 186 6.04 -14.02 12.59
CA SER A 186 4.86 -13.75 11.78
C SER A 186 5.19 -13.04 10.49
N ALA A 187 4.54 -13.45 9.41
CA ALA A 187 4.49 -12.78 8.13
C ALA A 187 3.24 -11.87 8.09
N PHE A 188 3.44 -10.61 7.74
CA PHE A 188 2.40 -9.58 7.76
C PHE A 188 2.09 -9.08 6.36
N VAL A 189 0.82 -8.85 6.04
CA VAL A 189 0.41 -8.09 4.85
C VAL A 189 -0.15 -6.73 5.28
N PHE A 190 0.61 -5.68 4.99
CA PHE A 190 0.20 -4.29 5.19
C PHE A 190 -0.75 -3.85 4.07
N SER A 191 -1.87 -3.19 4.43
CA SER A 191 -2.86 -2.66 3.48
C SER A 191 -3.40 -1.26 3.82
N GLY A 192 -4.17 -0.66 2.90
CA GLY A 192 -4.44 0.80 2.83
C GLY A 192 -5.74 1.34 3.45
N ARG A 193 -6.59 0.54 4.10
CA ARG A 193 -7.80 1.02 4.81
C ARG A 193 -8.20 0.08 5.95
N GLY A 194 -8.61 0.65 7.08
CA GLY A 194 -9.18 -0.08 8.24
C GLY A 194 -8.20 -0.18 9.41
N GLU A 195 -6.93 -0.43 9.12
CA GLU A 195 -6.06 -1.00 10.14
C GLU A 195 -5.56 0.04 11.16
N SER A 196 -6.13 0.02 12.37
CA SER A 196 -5.57 0.73 13.53
C SER A 196 -4.14 0.26 13.83
N GLN A 197 -3.37 1.09 14.54
CA GLN A 197 -1.95 0.85 14.87
C GLN A 197 -1.66 -0.49 15.57
N THR A 198 -2.67 -1.26 15.98
CA THR A 198 -2.46 -2.43 16.81
C THR A 198 -3.06 -3.76 16.35
N ASN A 199 -3.98 -3.89 15.37
CA ASN A 199 -4.70 -5.19 15.24
C ASN A 199 -5.50 -5.54 13.96
N GLU A 200 -5.23 -5.05 12.75
CA GLU A 200 -6.03 -5.48 11.56
C GLU A 200 -5.23 -5.98 10.35
N GLU A 201 -4.03 -6.51 10.58
CA GLU A 201 -3.22 -7.04 9.48
C GLU A 201 -3.63 -8.47 9.14
N THR A 202 -3.43 -8.87 7.87
CA THR A 202 -3.45 -10.30 7.57
C THR A 202 -2.11 -10.88 8.02
N VAL A 203 -2.17 -11.82 8.96
CA VAL A 203 -1.00 -12.37 9.65
C VAL A 203 -0.97 -13.88 9.46
N LEU A 204 0.21 -14.40 9.11
CA LEU A 204 0.51 -15.82 9.09
C LEU A 204 1.70 -16.08 10.02
N THR A 205 1.46 -16.83 11.09
CA THR A 205 2.48 -17.20 12.08
C THR A 205 3.16 -18.50 11.65
N ILE A 206 4.49 -18.45 11.55
CA ILE A 206 5.35 -19.55 11.14
C ILE A 206 6.22 -19.96 12.32
N CYS A 207 6.23 -21.25 12.62
CA CYS A 207 7.07 -21.87 13.63
C CYS A 207 8.07 -22.83 12.98
N TYR A 208 9.36 -22.70 13.30
CA TYR A 208 10.36 -23.70 12.94
C TYR A 208 10.36 -24.83 13.96
N TYR A 209 10.27 -26.07 13.46
CA TYR A 209 10.45 -27.29 14.24
C TYR A 209 11.55 -28.15 13.62
N ARG A 210 12.51 -28.56 14.44
CA ARG A 210 13.58 -29.48 14.03
C ARG A 210 13.14 -30.95 14.09
N PHE A 211 12.34 -31.28 15.10
CA PHE A 211 11.90 -32.64 15.41
C PHE A 211 10.41 -32.61 15.75
N GLN A 212 9.55 -32.86 14.78
CA GLN A 212 8.13 -33.08 15.04
C GLN A 212 7.68 -34.35 14.33
N ASN A 213 6.70 -35.02 14.92
CA ASN A 213 6.04 -36.17 14.33
C ASN A 213 5.25 -35.72 13.09
N SER A 214 5.94 -35.59 11.96
CA SER A 214 5.37 -35.12 10.70
C SER A 214 4.30 -36.09 10.19
N VAL A 215 3.40 -35.61 9.34
CA VAL A 215 2.34 -36.42 8.72
C VAL A 215 2.89 -37.57 7.88
N LEU A 216 4.15 -37.47 7.44
CA LEU A 216 4.86 -38.50 6.67
C LEU A 216 5.37 -39.67 7.54
N ASN A 217 5.01 -39.72 8.83
CA ASN A 217 5.50 -40.64 9.85
C ASN A 217 5.20 -42.15 9.67
N ASN A 218 4.66 -42.58 8.53
CA ASN A 218 4.62 -44.01 8.21
C ASN A 218 5.96 -44.54 7.67
N ASP A 219 6.96 -43.67 7.47
CA ASP A 219 8.32 -44.08 7.13
C ASP A 219 9.26 -44.00 8.36
N PRO A 220 9.71 -45.13 8.93
CA PRO A 220 10.55 -45.16 10.11
C PRO A 220 11.95 -44.54 9.95
N PHE A 221 12.35 -44.14 8.74
CA PHE A 221 13.66 -43.52 8.46
C PHE A 221 13.66 -41.97 8.44
N ASN A 222 12.50 -41.29 8.59
CA ASN A 222 12.37 -39.86 8.26
C ASN A 222 11.94 -38.96 9.44
N LYS A 223 12.39 -39.27 10.67
CA LYS A 223 11.98 -38.57 11.91
C LYS A 223 12.60 -37.17 12.12
N ASP A 224 13.53 -36.76 11.26
CA ASP A 224 14.35 -35.55 11.45
C ASP A 224 14.29 -34.60 10.23
N VAL A 225 13.09 -34.35 9.68
CA VAL A 225 12.91 -33.40 8.57
C VAL A 225 12.59 -32.01 9.14
N PRO A 226 13.46 -30.99 8.96
CA PRO A 226 13.20 -29.65 9.44
C PRO A 226 12.00 -29.05 8.71
N GLU A 227 11.05 -28.52 9.48
CA GLU A 227 9.77 -28.04 8.95
C GLU A 227 9.41 -26.62 9.42
N ALA A 228 8.65 -25.93 8.57
CA ALA A 228 7.95 -24.69 8.90
C ALA A 228 6.47 -24.98 9.10
N VAL A 229 6.00 -24.86 10.34
CA VAL A 229 4.60 -25.07 10.71
C VAL A 229 3.84 -23.75 10.62
N ILE A 230 2.72 -23.75 9.90
CA ILE A 230 1.71 -22.69 9.95
C ILE A 230 0.92 -22.87 11.25
N ASP A 231 1.26 -22.07 12.25
CA ASP A 231 0.71 -22.16 13.61
C ASP A 231 -0.52 -21.25 13.79
N GLY A 232 -0.64 -20.22 12.96
CA GLY A 232 -1.77 -19.30 12.99
C GLY A 232 -1.95 -18.58 11.67
N PHE A 233 -3.20 -18.32 11.31
CA PHE A 233 -3.56 -17.50 10.15
C PHE A 233 -4.80 -16.67 10.48
N SER A 234 -4.61 -15.35 10.59
CA SER A 234 -5.71 -14.40 10.76
C SER A 234 -5.78 -13.41 9.60
N SER A 235 -7.00 -13.00 9.25
CA SER A 235 -7.25 -11.97 8.24
C SER A 235 -8.54 -11.23 8.54
N ASP A 236 -8.41 -9.98 8.95
CA ASP A 236 -9.57 -9.07 9.08
C ASP A 236 -10.02 -8.55 7.71
N ASN A 237 -9.13 -8.59 6.72
CA ASN A 237 -9.37 -8.19 5.34
C ASN A 237 -9.79 -9.35 4.43
N LYS A 238 -10.85 -10.06 4.84
CA LYS A 238 -11.37 -11.25 4.14
C LYS A 238 -11.73 -10.97 2.67
N ARG A 239 -11.55 -11.97 1.81
CA ARG A 239 -11.90 -11.98 0.37
C ARG A 239 -11.17 -10.94 -0.52
N ARG A 240 -10.24 -10.14 0.02
CA ARG A 240 -9.43 -9.17 -0.76
C ARG A 240 -8.19 -9.77 -1.45
N GLY A 241 -7.89 -11.04 -1.16
CA GLY A 241 -6.75 -11.76 -1.74
C GLY A 241 -5.46 -11.68 -0.91
N HIS A 242 -5.49 -11.08 0.28
CA HIS A 242 -4.29 -10.97 1.14
C HIS A 242 -3.80 -12.35 1.61
N GLY A 243 -4.73 -13.24 1.98
CA GLY A 243 -4.35 -14.58 2.39
C GLY A 243 -3.78 -15.44 1.26
N THR A 244 -4.36 -15.33 0.06
CA THR A 244 -3.80 -15.90 -1.18
C THR A 244 -2.39 -15.37 -1.43
N PHE A 245 -2.19 -14.05 -1.31
CA PHE A 245 -0.89 -13.41 -1.50
C PHE A 245 0.19 -13.93 -0.53
N LEU A 246 -0.16 -14.18 0.75
CA LEU A 246 0.71 -14.82 1.72
C LEU A 246 1.10 -16.24 1.30
N LEU A 247 0.11 -17.09 1.01
CA LEU A 247 0.34 -18.49 0.66
C LEU A 247 1.15 -18.65 -0.64
N GLU A 248 0.93 -17.77 -1.62
CA GLU A 248 1.70 -17.76 -2.88
C GLU A 248 3.18 -17.43 -2.69
N ASN A 249 3.51 -16.60 -1.69
CA ASN A 249 4.89 -16.17 -1.42
C ASN A 249 5.54 -16.93 -0.26
N LEU A 250 4.83 -17.87 0.37
CA LEU A 250 5.35 -18.60 1.53
C LEU A 250 6.60 -19.42 1.17
N GLU A 251 6.60 -20.11 0.03
CA GLU A 251 7.77 -20.85 -0.43
C GLU A 251 8.97 -19.92 -0.71
N ASP A 252 8.74 -18.74 -1.28
CA ASP A 252 9.80 -17.74 -1.51
C ASP A 252 10.39 -17.24 -0.18
N ILE A 253 9.56 -17.01 0.84
CA ILE A 253 10.04 -16.69 2.20
C ILE A 253 10.95 -17.80 2.72
N ILE A 254 10.50 -19.06 2.64
CA ILE A 254 11.29 -20.21 3.12
C ILE A 254 12.58 -20.39 2.31
N LYS A 255 12.57 -20.12 1.00
CA LYS A 255 13.80 -20.11 0.17
C LYS A 255 14.81 -19.08 0.67
N GLU A 256 14.39 -17.86 0.98
CA GLU A 256 15.28 -16.83 1.52
C GLU A 256 15.78 -17.18 2.94
N VAL A 257 14.94 -17.76 3.78
CA VAL A 257 15.34 -18.31 5.09
C VAL A 257 16.42 -19.38 4.90
N ASN A 258 16.20 -20.36 4.02
CA ASN A 258 17.14 -21.45 3.76
C ASN A 258 18.47 -20.95 3.22
N LYS A 259 18.48 -19.97 2.29
CA LYS A 259 19.71 -19.33 1.82
C LYS A 259 20.53 -18.76 2.97
N LYS A 260 19.86 -18.11 3.92
CA LYS A 260 20.51 -17.49 5.07
C LYS A 260 20.99 -18.51 6.11
N ILE A 261 20.23 -19.59 6.32
CA ILE A 261 20.67 -20.74 7.12
C ILE A 261 21.96 -21.34 6.54
N ILE A 262 21.98 -21.62 5.24
CA ILE A 262 23.13 -22.23 4.54
C ILE A 262 24.36 -21.32 4.65
N THR A 263 24.20 -20.01 4.49
CA THR A 263 25.31 -19.04 4.60
C THR A 263 25.93 -19.01 6.00
N LYS A 264 25.16 -19.34 7.04
CA LYS A 264 25.64 -19.39 8.42
C LYS A 264 26.11 -20.78 8.87
N ALA A 265 26.07 -21.81 8.02
CA ALA A 265 26.21 -23.23 8.39
C ALA A 265 27.47 -23.63 9.21
N ASN A 266 28.47 -22.77 9.34
CA ASN A 266 29.68 -23.02 10.14
C ASN A 266 29.55 -22.62 11.62
N GLU A 267 28.46 -21.99 12.08
CA GLU A 267 28.27 -21.71 13.50
C GLU A 267 27.54 -22.88 14.20
N PRO A 268 27.94 -23.27 15.43
CA PRO A 268 27.22 -24.29 16.20
C PRO A 268 25.78 -23.84 16.53
N ASP A 269 24.86 -24.80 16.62
CA ASP A 269 23.44 -24.63 17.01
C ASP A 269 22.53 -23.87 16.02
N ILE A 270 22.79 -23.96 14.71
CA ILE A 270 21.95 -23.32 13.68
C ILE A 270 20.81 -24.25 13.23
N MET A 271 19.66 -23.64 12.95
CA MET A 271 18.54 -24.25 12.22
C MET A 271 19.02 -25.02 10.99
N GLN A 272 18.41 -26.15 10.70
CA GLN A 272 18.67 -26.86 9.45
C GLN A 272 17.77 -26.32 8.33
N PRO A 273 18.19 -26.43 7.06
CA PRO A 273 17.35 -26.02 5.94
C PRO A 273 15.99 -26.72 5.99
N ILE A 274 14.93 -25.92 5.93
CA ILE A 274 13.54 -26.36 5.95
C ILE A 274 13.23 -27.08 4.65
N LYS A 275 12.64 -28.28 4.76
CA LYS A 275 12.28 -29.13 3.61
C LYS A 275 10.77 -29.31 3.45
N LEU A 276 10.02 -28.95 4.50
CA LEU A 276 8.58 -29.20 4.56
C LEU A 276 7.87 -27.97 5.16
N ILE A 277 6.71 -27.65 4.62
CA ILE A 277 5.76 -26.72 5.25
C ILE A 277 4.55 -27.53 5.69
N THR A 278 4.14 -27.41 6.94
CA THR A 278 3.00 -28.16 7.52
C THR A 278 2.04 -27.23 8.25
N GLY A 279 0.89 -27.75 8.66
CA GLY A 279 -0.07 -27.04 9.50
C GLY A 279 -1.32 -27.86 9.78
N ASP A 280 -2.05 -27.49 10.81
CA ASP A 280 -3.37 -28.06 11.13
C ASP A 280 -4.48 -27.09 10.68
N VAL A 281 -5.43 -27.61 9.91
CA VAL A 281 -6.57 -26.83 9.41
C VAL A 281 -7.70 -26.91 10.43
N SER A 282 -7.79 -25.88 11.27
CA SER A 282 -8.91 -25.66 12.19
C SER A 282 -9.48 -24.27 11.95
N PRO A 283 -10.55 -24.11 11.16
CA PRO A 283 -11.11 -22.80 10.87
C PRO A 283 -11.71 -22.17 12.13
N SER A 284 -11.56 -20.85 12.25
CA SER A 284 -12.25 -20.04 13.25
C SER A 284 -13.03 -18.89 12.58
N GLY A 285 -14.11 -18.44 13.23
CA GLY A 285 -14.98 -17.40 12.69
C GLY A 285 -15.79 -17.86 11.46
N ASP A 286 -15.89 -17.00 10.45
CA ASP A 286 -16.86 -17.17 9.34
C ASP A 286 -16.40 -18.04 8.15
N ILE A 287 -15.20 -18.65 8.21
CA ILE A 287 -14.72 -19.52 7.12
C ILE A 287 -15.06 -20.98 7.42
N LYS A 288 -15.61 -21.70 6.44
CA LYS A 288 -15.89 -23.14 6.57
C LYS A 288 -14.62 -23.95 6.36
N TYR A 289 -14.54 -25.12 7.00
CA TYR A 289 -13.42 -26.06 6.86
C TYR A 289 -13.12 -26.39 5.39
N ASP A 290 -14.14 -26.76 4.61
CA ASP A 290 -13.97 -27.11 3.19
C ASP A 290 -13.43 -25.96 2.35
N ASP A 291 -13.83 -24.72 2.65
CA ASP A 291 -13.38 -23.53 1.93
C ASP A 291 -11.92 -23.21 2.26
N LEU A 292 -11.52 -23.35 3.53
CA LEU A 292 -10.14 -23.19 3.98
C LEU A 292 -9.24 -24.29 3.41
N MET A 293 -9.70 -25.54 3.42
CA MET A 293 -8.96 -26.67 2.84
C MET A 293 -8.79 -26.50 1.32
N LYS A 294 -9.83 -26.05 0.61
CA LYS A 294 -9.73 -25.70 -0.83
C LYS A 294 -8.72 -24.59 -1.09
N LEU A 295 -8.66 -23.58 -0.22
CA LEU A 295 -7.67 -22.51 -0.32
C LEU A 295 -6.24 -23.09 -0.26
N TYR A 296 -5.93 -23.91 0.76
CA TYR A 296 -4.60 -24.53 0.86
C TYR A 296 -4.29 -25.45 -0.32
N LYS A 297 -5.21 -26.32 -0.73
CA LYS A 297 -5.03 -27.21 -1.89
C LYS A 297 -4.75 -26.44 -3.18
N LYS A 298 -5.47 -25.33 -3.40
CA LYS A 298 -5.24 -24.43 -4.55
C LYS A 298 -3.81 -23.87 -4.56
N HIS A 299 -3.20 -23.70 -3.39
CA HIS A 299 -1.84 -23.21 -3.22
C HIS A 299 -0.81 -24.35 -3.04
N GLY A 300 -1.11 -25.55 -3.55
CA GLY A 300 -0.13 -26.64 -3.67
C GLY A 300 0.11 -27.45 -2.40
N PHE A 301 -0.76 -27.35 -1.40
CA PHE A 301 -0.71 -28.22 -0.23
C PHE A 301 -1.48 -29.52 -0.48
N SER A 302 -0.87 -30.63 -0.09
CA SER A 302 -1.54 -31.92 0.11
C SER A 302 -2.20 -31.95 1.47
N SER A 303 -3.14 -32.88 1.69
CA SER A 303 -3.86 -32.99 2.96
C SER A 303 -4.08 -34.45 3.37
N GLU A 304 -3.94 -34.73 4.66
CA GLU A 304 -4.34 -35.99 5.29
C GLU A 304 -5.16 -35.66 6.54
N GLY A 305 -6.47 -35.95 6.49
CA GLY A 305 -7.40 -35.48 7.52
C GLY A 305 -7.40 -33.95 7.64
N SER A 306 -7.26 -33.45 8.86
CA SER A 306 -7.14 -32.01 9.16
C SER A 306 -5.76 -31.42 8.86
N LYS A 307 -4.76 -32.25 8.54
CA LYS A 307 -3.39 -31.78 8.36
C LYS A 307 -3.13 -31.40 6.91
N ILE A 308 -2.35 -30.34 6.71
CA ILE A 308 -1.82 -29.93 5.41
C ILE A 308 -0.30 -30.03 5.39
N TYR A 309 0.24 -30.33 4.23
CA TYR A 309 1.69 -30.37 4.04
C TYR A 309 2.09 -30.02 2.60
N ARG A 310 3.28 -29.47 2.44
CA ARG A 310 3.91 -29.17 1.15
C ARG A 310 5.40 -29.44 1.23
N VAL A 311 5.87 -30.35 0.39
CA VAL A 311 7.31 -30.66 0.25
C VAL A 311 7.96 -29.58 -0.61
N LEU A 312 9.10 -29.08 -0.17
CA LEU A 312 9.89 -28.08 -0.88
C LEU A 312 10.84 -28.77 -1.87
N SER A 313 10.84 -28.30 -3.12
CA SER A 313 11.69 -28.83 -4.21
C SER A 313 13.09 -28.24 -4.21
#